data_AF-A0A9E2F088-F1
#
_entry.id   AF-A0A9E2F088-F1
#
_cell.length_a   1.000
_cell.length_b   1.000
_cell.length_c   1.000
_cell.angle_alpha   90.00
_cell.angle_beta   90.00
_cell.angle_gamma   90.00
#
_symmetry.space_group_name_H-M   'P 1'
#
loop_
_entity.id
_entity.type
_entity.pdbx_description
1 polymer ?
#
loop_
_entity_poly.entity_id
_entity_poly.type
_entity_poly.pdbx_seq_one_letter_code
_entity_poly.pdbx_strand_id
1 'polypeptide(L)'
;MQIGQWGSAFVAICVTGAVLAEPAPGAPDEITVTARKRAESLQSVPISVTALSSEDLQVRDVVSLEKLADQTPGLSFATAGSLVNRRAVIRGMSQQTRVGDETNVSTFIDGVYTPGFSGAEFFGFDELERIEVIKGPQSALYGRNSFAGAINYVTVKPGFDAEGGGQITVGSGERFGITGYISGPVIDNRVAVRFSAGRNESGGSFENGIDGE
;
A
#
# COMPACT_ATOMS: atom_id res chain seq x y z
N MET A 1 -23.23 -12.35 21.31
CA MET A 1 -23.51 -12.01 19.90
C MET A 1 -22.27 -11.31 19.34
N GLN A 2 -21.57 -11.94 18.40
CA GLN A 2 -20.19 -11.65 17.99
C GLN A 2 -20.15 -10.44 17.06
N ILE A 3 -19.95 -9.24 17.62
CA ILE A 3 -19.74 -8.02 16.83
C ILE A 3 -18.24 -7.86 16.65
N GLY A 4 -17.74 -8.07 15.43
CA GLY A 4 -16.36 -7.69 15.09
C GLY A 4 -15.54 -8.68 14.26
N GLN A 5 -16.15 -9.49 13.38
CA GLN A 5 -15.36 -10.08 12.30
C GLN A 5 -15.06 -8.97 11.27
N TRP A 6 -13.80 -8.58 11.17
CA TRP A 6 -13.33 -7.61 10.18
C TRP A 6 -12.83 -8.39 8.98
N GLY A 7 -13.60 -8.36 7.90
CA GLY A 7 -13.24 -8.98 6.62
C GLY A 7 -12.91 -7.92 5.58
N SER A 8 -11.72 -7.95 4.99
CA SER A 8 -11.42 -7.23 3.74
C SER A 8 -11.33 -8.21 2.59
N ALA A 9 -11.94 -7.86 1.46
CA ALA A 9 -11.83 -8.59 0.21
C ALA A 9 -11.42 -7.60 -0.88
N PHE A 10 -10.47 -8.01 -1.71
CA PHE A 10 -9.98 -7.19 -2.82
C PHE A 10 -9.94 -8.02 -4.10
N VAL A 11 -10.08 -7.32 -5.23
CA VAL A 11 -9.85 -7.83 -6.57
C VAL A 11 -9.14 -6.73 -7.34
N ALA A 12 -7.98 -7.05 -7.91
CA ALA A 12 -7.26 -6.13 -8.79
C ALA A 12 -6.98 -6.80 -10.14
N ILE A 13 -7.12 -6.00 -11.19
CA ILE A 13 -6.79 -6.38 -12.56
C ILE A 13 -5.86 -5.31 -13.10
N CYS A 14 -4.64 -5.69 -13.44
CA CYS A 14 -3.68 -4.82 -14.10
C CYS A 14 -3.40 -5.35 -15.51
N VAL A 15 -3.46 -4.46 -16.49
CA VAL A 15 -3.15 -4.76 -17.89
C VAL A 15 -1.99 -3.87 -18.31
N THR A 16 -0.92 -4.47 -18.86
CA THR A 16 0.17 -3.70 -19.48
C THR A 16 0.15 -3.93 -20.98
N GLY A 17 0.08 -2.83 -21.73
CA GLY A 17 0.36 -2.80 -23.17
C GLY A 17 1.79 -2.36 -23.41
N ALA A 18 2.47 -2.97 -24.38
CA ALA A 18 3.86 -2.65 -24.70
C ALA A 18 4.04 -1.19 -25.13
N VAL A 19 4.61 -0.37 -24.24
CA VAL A 19 5.51 0.72 -24.61
C VAL A 19 6.91 0.17 -24.33
N LEU A 20 7.76 0.14 -25.36
CA LEU A 20 9.16 -0.28 -25.24
C LEU A 20 9.92 0.73 -24.36
N ALA A 21 9.86 0.53 -23.05
CA ALA A 21 10.79 1.09 -22.10
C ALA A 21 11.61 -0.08 -21.58
N GLU A 22 12.85 -0.19 -22.05
CA GLU A 22 13.82 -1.15 -21.55
C GLU A 22 14.05 -0.87 -20.06
N PRO A 23 13.76 -1.81 -19.15
CA PRO A 23 14.15 -1.64 -17.77
C PRO A 23 15.68 -1.65 -17.76
N ALA A 24 16.28 -0.51 -17.42
CA ALA A 24 17.70 -0.49 -17.11
C ALA A 24 17.93 -1.51 -15.98
N PRO A 25 18.85 -2.48 -16.13
CA PRO A 25 19.17 -3.40 -15.06
C PRO A 25 19.83 -2.58 -13.95
N GLY A 26 19.02 -2.17 -12.97
CA GLY A 26 19.50 -1.61 -11.72
C GLY A 26 20.35 -2.66 -11.03
N ALA A 27 21.45 -2.22 -10.41
CA ALA A 27 22.23 -3.10 -9.54
C ALA A 27 21.31 -3.73 -8.48
N PRO A 28 21.61 -4.94 -7.98
CA PRO A 28 20.76 -5.66 -7.02
C PRO A 28 20.42 -4.90 -5.72
N ASP A 29 21.09 -3.77 -5.45
CA ASP A 29 20.85 -2.90 -4.29
C ASP A 29 20.20 -1.54 -4.65
N GLU A 30 19.86 -1.29 -5.92
CA GLU A 30 19.32 -0.01 -6.36
C GLU A 30 17.79 0.03 -6.27
N ILE A 31 17.28 0.58 -5.17
CA ILE A 31 15.84 0.80 -5.00
C ILE A 31 15.38 1.93 -5.94
N THR A 32 14.59 1.59 -6.94
CA THR A 32 13.93 2.58 -7.82
C THR A 32 12.65 3.09 -7.16
N VAL A 33 12.45 4.40 -7.19
CA VAL A 33 11.23 5.06 -6.68
C VAL A 33 10.59 5.95 -7.74
N THR A 34 9.30 6.20 -7.61
CA THR A 34 8.51 7.12 -8.44
C THR A 34 8.04 8.35 -7.64
N ALA A 35 8.79 8.69 -6.59
CA ALA A 35 8.51 9.80 -5.68
C ALA A 35 8.43 11.19 -6.36
N ARG A 36 8.95 11.33 -7.59
CA ARG A 36 8.78 12.54 -8.43
C ARG A 36 7.97 12.32 -9.71
N LYS A 37 7.13 11.27 -9.73
CA LYS A 37 6.40 10.80 -10.93
C LYS A 37 7.31 10.37 -12.09
N ARG A 38 8.58 10.09 -11.80
CA ARG A 38 9.56 9.49 -12.70
C ARG A 38 10.30 8.39 -11.93
N ALA A 39 10.62 7.29 -12.60
CA ALA A 39 11.48 6.24 -12.06
C ALA A 39 12.90 6.78 -11.87
N GLU A 40 13.36 6.80 -10.62
CA GLU A 40 14.68 7.32 -10.24
C GLU A 40 15.26 6.49 -9.08
N SER A 41 16.57 6.44 -8.98
CA SER A 41 17.26 5.78 -7.88
C SER A 41 17.02 6.51 -6.56
N LEU A 42 16.64 5.79 -5.50
CA LEU A 42 16.41 6.34 -4.15
C LEU A 42 17.60 7.17 -3.65
N GLN A 43 18.83 6.79 -3.99
CA GLN A 43 20.06 7.50 -3.59
C GLN A 43 20.23 8.85 -4.31
N SER A 44 19.61 9.01 -5.48
CA SER A 44 19.73 10.20 -6.33
C SER A 44 18.59 11.22 -6.13
N VAL A 45 17.48 10.80 -5.52
CA VAL A 45 16.31 11.68 -5.37
C VAL A 45 16.57 12.72 -4.28
N PRO A 46 16.49 14.04 -4.58
CA PRO A 46 16.80 15.09 -3.61
C PRO A 46 15.61 15.40 -2.67
N ILE A 47 14.85 14.38 -2.28
CA ILE A 47 13.74 14.50 -1.33
C ILE A 47 13.79 13.35 -0.32
N SER A 48 13.21 13.56 0.86
CA SER A 48 13.19 12.53 1.90
C SER A 48 12.12 11.49 1.58
N VAL A 49 12.56 10.31 1.14
CA VAL A 49 11.69 9.16 0.81
C VAL A 49 12.09 7.96 1.65
N THR A 50 11.12 7.22 2.14
CA THR A 50 11.33 5.82 2.57
C THR A 50 10.61 4.94 1.57
N ALA A 51 11.29 3.93 1.05
CA ALA A 51 10.69 2.93 0.17
C ALA A 51 10.87 1.56 0.82
N LEU A 52 9.80 0.77 0.82
CA LEU A 52 9.79 -0.62 1.31
C LEU A 52 9.40 -1.51 0.13
N SER A 53 10.30 -2.40 -0.31
CA SER A 53 10.02 -3.35 -1.39
C SER A 53 9.05 -4.45 -0.97
N SER A 54 8.51 -5.23 -1.91
CA SER A 54 7.70 -6.42 -1.59
C SER A 54 8.44 -7.37 -0.64
N GLU A 55 9.73 -7.60 -0.85
CA GLU A 55 10.57 -8.42 0.03
C GLU A 55 10.69 -7.80 1.43
N ASP A 56 10.86 -6.48 1.51
CA ASP A 56 10.90 -5.77 2.79
C ASP A 56 9.59 -5.93 3.57
N LEU A 57 8.45 -5.85 2.88
CA LEU A 57 7.12 -5.99 3.46
C LEU A 57 6.91 -7.43 3.96
N GLN A 58 7.36 -8.44 3.21
CA GLN A 58 7.26 -9.85 3.59
C GLN A 58 8.18 -10.21 4.77
N VAL A 59 9.47 -9.87 4.68
CA VAL A 59 10.48 -10.23 5.70
C VAL A 59 10.19 -9.55 7.03
N ARG A 60 9.63 -8.35 7.01
CA ARG A 60 9.31 -7.57 8.23
C ARG A 60 7.84 -7.69 8.67
N ASP A 61 7.06 -8.54 8.00
CA ASP A 61 5.64 -8.78 8.28
C ASP A 61 4.84 -7.47 8.39
N VAL A 62 5.00 -6.58 7.40
CA VAL A 62 4.35 -5.26 7.35
C VAL A 62 2.89 -5.41 6.91
N VAL A 63 2.07 -5.97 7.79
CA VAL A 63 0.65 -6.27 7.54
C VAL A 63 -0.32 -5.21 8.06
N SER A 64 0.18 -4.13 8.64
CA SER A 64 -0.66 -3.08 9.22
C SER A 64 -0.02 -1.70 9.06
N LEU A 65 -0.84 -0.66 9.22
CA LEU A 65 -0.40 0.72 9.17
C LEU A 65 0.58 1.04 10.31
N GLU A 66 0.40 0.44 11.48
CA GLU A 66 1.31 0.56 12.61
C GLU A 66 2.69 -0.03 12.27
N LYS A 67 2.72 -1.22 11.68
CA LYS A 67 3.99 -1.83 11.22
C LYS A 67 4.66 -0.99 10.14
N LEU A 68 3.89 -0.41 9.23
CA LEU A 68 4.42 0.51 8.21
C LEU A 68 5.06 1.76 8.86
N ALA A 69 4.42 2.31 9.89
CA ALA A 69 4.96 3.42 10.67
C ALA A 69 6.23 3.03 11.45
N ASP A 70 6.28 1.83 12.03
CA ASP A 70 7.48 1.32 12.73
C ASP A 70 8.70 1.24 11.79
N GLN A 71 8.49 0.93 10.51
CA GLN A 71 9.53 0.87 9.49
C GLN A 71 9.84 2.23 8.83
N THR A 72 9.04 3.26 9.11
CA THR A 72 9.12 4.55 8.43
C THR A 72 9.32 5.70 9.43
N PRO A 73 10.56 6.17 9.62
CA PRO A 73 10.84 7.24 10.57
C PRO A 73 10.03 8.52 10.30
N GLY A 74 9.40 9.04 11.35
CA GLY A 74 8.58 10.25 11.25
C GLY A 74 7.23 10.05 10.58
N LEU A 75 6.82 8.81 10.27
CA LEU A 75 5.43 8.46 9.96
C LEU A 75 4.76 7.94 11.24
N SER A 76 3.52 8.36 11.47
CA SER A 76 2.62 7.71 12.42
C SER A 76 1.20 7.81 11.92
N PHE A 77 0.27 7.10 12.57
CA PHE A 77 -1.15 7.15 12.23
C PHE A 77 -1.95 7.61 13.45
N ALA A 78 -2.76 8.64 13.27
CA ALA A 78 -3.67 9.13 14.29
C ALA A 78 -5.09 8.57 14.06
N THR A 79 -5.66 7.98 15.09
CA THR A 79 -7.04 7.46 15.07
C THR A 79 -7.99 8.53 15.59
N ALA A 80 -9.02 8.91 14.83
CA ALA A 80 -10.13 9.72 15.39
C ALA A 80 -11.34 8.83 15.65
N GLY A 81 -11.40 8.23 16.83
CA GLY A 81 -12.57 7.53 17.35
C GLY A 81 -12.95 6.21 16.67
N SER A 82 -12.30 5.81 15.57
CA SER A 82 -12.51 4.53 14.89
C SER A 82 -11.28 4.10 14.10
N LEU A 83 -10.95 2.79 14.15
CA LEU A 83 -9.81 2.17 13.44
C LEU A 83 -9.91 2.32 11.91
N VAL A 84 -11.12 2.57 11.38
CA VAL A 84 -11.38 2.79 9.95
C VAL A 84 -11.00 4.22 9.50
N ASN A 85 -10.79 5.15 10.44
CA ASN A 85 -10.44 6.55 10.18
C ASN A 85 -9.04 6.89 10.71
N ARG A 86 -8.05 6.08 10.32
CA ARG A 86 -6.63 6.36 10.59
C ARG A 86 -6.11 7.41 9.60
N ARG A 87 -5.52 8.48 10.15
CA ARG A 87 -4.90 9.57 9.37
C ARG A 87 -3.39 9.44 9.45
N ALA A 88 -2.73 9.42 8.30
CA ALA A 88 -1.28 9.51 8.27
C ALA A 88 -0.82 10.86 8.82
N VAL A 89 0.26 10.82 9.60
CA VAL A 89 0.93 11.96 10.22
C VAL A 89 2.40 11.85 9.84
N ILE A 90 2.91 12.86 9.14
CA ILE A 90 4.33 12.90 8.75
C ILE A 90 5.00 14.07 9.45
N ARG A 91 6.09 13.80 10.18
CA ARG A 91 6.84 14.80 10.97
C ARG A 91 5.95 15.59 11.94
N GLY A 92 4.99 14.93 12.56
CA GLY A 92 4.04 15.54 13.50
C GLY A 92 2.92 16.37 12.85
N MET A 93 2.95 16.55 11.54
CA MET A 93 1.92 17.27 10.80
C MET A 93 0.75 16.32 10.52
N SER A 94 -0.31 16.47 11.31
CA SER A 94 -1.55 15.72 11.17
C SER A 94 -2.65 16.64 10.64
N GLN A 95 -3.78 16.07 10.23
CA GLN A 95 -4.97 16.85 9.97
C GLN A 95 -5.92 16.78 11.17
N GLN A 96 -6.12 17.92 11.84
CA GLN A 96 -6.94 17.99 13.05
C GLN A 96 -8.44 17.87 12.76
N THR A 97 -8.91 18.46 11.67
CA THR A 97 -10.32 18.44 11.26
C THR A 97 -10.41 17.96 9.82
N ARG A 98 -11.21 16.91 9.57
CA ARG A 98 -11.51 16.45 8.21
C ARG A 98 -12.76 17.18 7.73
N VAL A 99 -12.58 18.24 6.94
CA VAL A 99 -13.67 18.86 6.17
C VAL A 99 -13.70 18.15 4.80
N GLY A 100 -14.63 17.21 4.62
CA GLY A 100 -14.70 16.40 3.39
C GLY A 100 -13.52 15.42 3.22
N ASP A 101 -12.92 15.37 2.03
CA ASP A 101 -11.81 14.47 1.68
C ASP A 101 -10.45 15.15 1.63
N GLU A 102 -10.34 16.35 2.20
CA GLU A 102 -9.06 17.00 2.36
C GLU A 102 -8.21 16.18 3.34
N THR A 103 -6.93 16.05 3.01
CA THR A 103 -5.93 15.32 3.82
C THR A 103 -4.65 16.15 3.84
N ASN A 104 -3.89 16.05 4.93
CA ASN A 104 -2.57 16.70 5.05
C ASN A 104 -1.46 15.81 4.47
N VAL A 105 -1.68 14.49 4.50
CA VAL A 105 -0.88 13.46 3.82
C VAL A 105 -1.81 12.75 2.85
N SER A 106 -1.49 12.82 1.58
CA SER A 106 -2.27 12.23 0.50
C SER A 106 -1.81 10.81 0.20
N THR A 107 -2.75 9.98 -0.22
CA THR A 107 -2.47 8.59 -0.62
C THR A 107 -2.65 8.43 -2.11
N PHE A 108 -1.78 7.62 -2.72
CA PHE A 108 -1.79 7.30 -4.14
C PHE A 108 -1.65 5.81 -4.36
N ILE A 109 -2.29 5.31 -5.41
CA ILE A 109 -2.03 3.98 -5.98
C ILE A 109 -1.52 4.23 -7.39
N ASP A 110 -0.29 3.80 -7.69
CA ASP A 110 0.39 4.03 -8.96
C ASP A 110 0.40 5.50 -9.41
N GLY A 111 0.51 6.42 -8.44
CA GLY A 111 0.50 7.87 -8.69
C GLY A 111 -0.88 8.48 -8.93
N VAL A 112 -1.97 7.72 -8.82
CA VAL A 112 -3.36 8.20 -8.88
C VAL A 112 -3.86 8.50 -7.47
N TYR A 113 -4.40 9.70 -7.25
CA TYR A 113 -4.87 10.13 -5.93
C TYR A 113 -6.06 9.30 -5.45
N THR A 114 -5.97 8.76 -4.24
CA THR A 114 -7.02 7.95 -3.62
C THR A 114 -7.42 8.57 -2.27
N PRO A 115 -8.45 9.44 -2.25
CA PRO A 115 -8.88 10.10 -1.03
C PRO A 115 -9.43 9.10 -0.01
N GLY A 116 -9.16 9.33 1.28
CA GLY A 116 -9.70 8.52 2.38
C GLY A 116 -9.10 7.11 2.50
N PHE A 117 -8.13 6.76 1.66
CA PHE A 117 -7.46 5.46 1.67
C PHE A 117 -6.20 5.51 2.52
N SER A 118 -6.14 4.70 3.58
CA SER A 118 -4.93 4.54 4.42
C SER A 118 -4.07 3.36 3.95
N GLY A 119 -4.67 2.35 3.32
CA GLY A 119 -4.06 1.47 2.32
C GLY A 119 -3.34 0.19 2.76
N ALA A 120 -2.66 0.16 3.90
CA ALA A 120 -1.87 -1.02 4.27
C ALA A 120 -2.69 -2.27 4.65
N GLU A 121 -3.97 -2.12 4.97
CA GLU A 121 -4.84 -3.25 5.38
C GLU A 121 -5.57 -3.93 4.20
N PHE A 122 -5.46 -3.36 2.99
CA PHE A 122 -6.23 -3.79 1.81
C PHE A 122 -5.43 -4.53 0.75
N PHE A 123 -4.10 -4.46 0.78
CA PHE A 123 -3.25 -5.13 -0.20
C PHE A 123 -2.59 -6.38 0.39
N GLY A 124 -2.57 -7.45 -0.40
CA GLY A 124 -1.65 -8.57 -0.16
C GLY A 124 -0.21 -8.15 -0.42
N PHE A 125 0.75 -8.80 0.25
CA PHE A 125 2.18 -8.58 -0.02
C PHE A 125 2.56 -8.84 -1.48
N ASP A 126 1.84 -9.75 -2.12
CA ASP A 126 1.98 -10.20 -3.50
C ASP A 126 1.40 -9.23 -4.55
N GLU A 127 0.74 -8.16 -4.11
CA GLU A 127 0.12 -7.16 -5.00
C GLU A 127 0.92 -5.87 -5.14
N LEU A 128 1.80 -5.60 -4.17
CA LEU A 128 2.61 -4.40 -4.13
C LEU A 128 4.05 -4.72 -4.52
N GLU A 129 4.56 -3.97 -5.48
CA GLU A 129 6.00 -3.93 -5.78
C GLU A 129 6.74 -3.21 -4.66
N ARG A 130 6.16 -2.10 -4.15
CA ARG A 130 6.68 -1.34 -3.02
C ARG A 130 5.70 -0.31 -2.47
N ILE A 131 5.99 0.19 -1.27
CA ILE A 131 5.36 1.38 -0.69
C ILE A 131 6.39 2.50 -0.60
N GLU A 132 6.06 3.68 -1.11
CA GLU A 132 6.89 4.89 -1.04
C GLU A 132 6.25 5.93 -0.12
N VAL A 133 6.98 6.37 0.90
CA VAL A 133 6.55 7.43 1.83
C VAL A 133 7.41 8.66 1.61
N ILE A 134 6.84 9.65 0.92
CA ILE A 134 7.45 10.92 0.59
C ILE A 134 7.15 11.92 1.72
N LYS A 135 8.21 12.48 2.31
CA LYS A 135 8.11 13.35 3.50
C LYS A 135 8.34 14.80 3.15
N GLY A 136 7.49 15.67 3.72
CA GLY A 136 7.54 17.12 3.55
C GLY A 136 6.62 17.62 2.43
N PRO A 137 6.57 18.94 2.22
CA PRO A 137 5.62 19.54 1.28
C PRO A 137 5.88 19.13 -0.16
N GLN A 138 4.89 18.48 -0.78
CA GLN A 138 4.97 18.00 -2.17
C GLN A 138 3.76 18.43 -3.01
N SER A 139 3.15 19.58 -2.70
CA SER A 139 1.93 20.05 -3.37
C SER A 139 2.09 20.29 -4.87
N ALA A 140 3.32 20.56 -5.35
CA ALA A 140 3.59 20.76 -6.77
C ALA A 140 3.45 19.47 -7.60
N LEU A 141 3.80 18.31 -7.02
CA LEU A 141 3.78 17.02 -7.72
C LEU A 141 2.53 16.20 -7.38
N TYR A 142 2.07 16.27 -6.13
CA TYR A 142 0.96 15.45 -5.61
C TYR A 142 -0.31 16.26 -5.34
N GLY A 143 -0.32 17.56 -5.62
CA GLY A 143 -1.50 18.41 -5.51
C GLY A 143 -1.79 18.90 -4.09
N ARG A 144 -2.89 19.66 -3.94
CA ARG A 144 -3.17 20.51 -2.77
C ARG A 144 -3.25 19.79 -1.41
N ASN A 145 -3.46 18.47 -1.41
CA ASN A 145 -3.65 17.65 -0.21
C ASN A 145 -2.36 16.97 0.29
N SER A 146 -1.19 17.44 -0.15
CA SER A 146 0.11 16.79 0.08
C SER A 146 1.10 17.70 0.82
N PHE A 147 0.59 18.47 1.79
CA PHE A 147 1.38 19.49 2.48
C PHE A 147 2.39 18.88 3.47
N ALA A 148 2.02 17.81 4.17
CA ALA A 148 2.95 17.08 5.04
C ALA A 148 3.74 16.00 4.27
N GLY A 149 3.22 15.54 3.14
CA GLY A 149 3.82 14.50 2.32
C GLY A 149 2.79 13.70 1.52
N ALA A 150 3.23 12.55 1.02
CA ALA A 150 2.41 11.61 0.29
C ALA A 150 2.85 10.16 0.56
N ILE A 151 1.91 9.22 0.50
CA ILE A 151 2.16 7.77 0.50
C ILE A 151 1.72 7.24 -0.86
N ASN A 152 2.62 6.54 -1.56
CA ASN A 152 2.35 5.97 -2.87
C ASN A 152 2.53 4.45 -2.81
N TYR A 153 1.44 3.73 -3.06
CA TYR A 153 1.40 2.28 -3.21
C TYR A 153 1.67 1.93 -4.67
N VAL A 154 2.75 1.21 -4.95
CA VAL A 154 3.12 0.82 -6.32
C VAL A 154 2.77 -0.64 -6.52
N THR A 155 1.89 -0.94 -7.48
CA THR A 155 1.42 -2.30 -7.74
C THR A 155 2.38 -3.08 -8.63
N VAL A 156 2.39 -4.41 -8.47
CA VAL A 156 3.16 -5.29 -9.34
C VAL A 156 2.58 -5.26 -10.75
N LYS A 157 3.43 -4.97 -11.74
CA LYS A 157 3.04 -4.98 -13.15
C LYS A 157 3.02 -6.41 -13.71
N PRO A 158 2.09 -6.72 -14.63
CA PRO A 158 2.08 -8.03 -15.29
C PRO A 158 3.33 -8.22 -16.17
N GLY A 159 3.96 -9.39 -16.04
CA GLY A 159 5.10 -9.83 -16.83
C GLY A 159 4.70 -10.67 -18.06
N PHE A 160 5.64 -10.84 -19.00
CA PHE A 160 5.45 -11.69 -20.19
C PHE A 160 5.75 -13.17 -19.95
N ASP A 161 6.20 -13.53 -18.74
CA ASP A 161 6.32 -14.91 -18.29
C ASP A 161 5.08 -15.28 -17.48
N ALA A 162 4.60 -16.51 -17.67
CA ALA A 162 3.49 -17.02 -16.89
C ALA A 162 3.95 -17.30 -15.45
N GLU A 163 3.29 -16.64 -14.50
CA GLU A 163 3.57 -16.77 -13.06
C GLU A 163 2.27 -16.82 -12.26
N GLY A 164 2.33 -17.41 -11.09
CA GLY A 164 1.23 -17.44 -10.16
C GLY A 164 1.74 -17.73 -8.77
N GLY A 165 1.01 -17.25 -7.78
CA GLY A 165 1.40 -17.39 -6.39
C GLY A 165 0.20 -17.19 -5.49
N GLY A 166 0.40 -17.47 -4.21
CA GLY A 166 -0.60 -17.21 -3.20
C GLY A 166 -0.04 -17.39 -1.82
N GLN A 167 -0.73 -16.81 -0.85
CA GLN A 167 -0.36 -16.83 0.54
C GLN A 167 -1.57 -17.21 1.39
N ILE A 168 -1.32 -18.05 2.39
CA ILE A 168 -2.29 -18.34 3.44
C ILE A 168 -1.69 -17.83 4.74
N THR A 169 -2.47 -17.03 5.46
CA THR A 169 -2.10 -16.43 6.75
C THR A 169 -3.02 -16.99 7.83
N VAL A 170 -2.43 -17.54 8.88
CA VAL A 170 -3.15 -17.98 10.10
C VAL A 170 -2.45 -17.39 11.31
N GLY A 171 -3.22 -16.82 12.24
CA GLY A 171 -2.65 -16.14 13.40
C GLY A 171 -3.59 -16.05 14.60
N SER A 172 -3.05 -15.55 15.70
CA SER A 172 -3.82 -15.26 16.92
C SER A 172 -4.94 -14.25 16.66
N GLY A 173 -6.02 -14.31 17.45
CA GLY A 173 -7.16 -13.40 17.34
C GLY A 173 -8.06 -13.72 16.16
N GLU A 174 -8.34 -15.00 15.91
CA GLU A 174 -9.17 -15.48 14.77
C GLU A 174 -8.68 -14.95 13.41
N ARG A 175 -7.36 -14.74 13.26
CA ARG A 175 -6.80 -14.18 12.05
C ARG A 175 -6.67 -15.25 10.97
N PHE A 176 -7.36 -15.05 9.86
CA PHE A 176 -7.32 -15.91 8.69
C PHE A 176 -7.22 -15.06 7.42
N GLY A 177 -6.24 -15.33 6.57
CA GLY A 177 -6.07 -14.63 5.29
C GLY A 177 -5.74 -15.60 4.18
N ILE A 178 -6.25 -15.32 3.00
CA ILE A 178 -5.87 -16.01 1.76
C ILE A 178 -5.74 -14.99 0.64
N THR A 179 -4.60 -14.97 -0.04
CA THR A 179 -4.37 -14.16 -1.24
C THR A 179 -3.84 -15.05 -2.35
N GLY A 180 -4.10 -14.67 -3.59
CA GLY A 180 -3.57 -15.36 -4.74
C GLY A 180 -3.60 -14.50 -5.98
N TYR A 181 -2.69 -14.79 -6.89
CA TYR A 181 -2.59 -14.12 -8.17
C TYR A 181 -2.18 -15.08 -9.29
N ILE A 182 -2.55 -14.68 -10.50
CA ILE A 182 -2.04 -15.24 -11.75
C ILE A 182 -1.64 -14.07 -12.66
N SER A 183 -0.54 -14.22 -13.37
CA SER A 183 -0.04 -13.23 -14.31
C SER A 183 0.60 -13.91 -15.51
N GLY A 184 0.51 -13.28 -16.67
CA GLY A 184 1.17 -13.76 -17.87
C GLY A 184 0.70 -13.07 -19.16
N PRO A 185 1.24 -13.50 -20.30
CA PRO A 185 0.91 -12.93 -21.60
C PRO A 185 -0.48 -13.38 -22.06
N VAL A 186 -1.28 -12.44 -22.55
CA VAL A 186 -2.51 -12.69 -23.32
C VAL A 186 -2.20 -12.65 -24.83
N ILE A 187 -1.26 -11.80 -25.22
CA ILE A 187 -0.68 -11.74 -26.56
C ILE A 187 0.83 -11.73 -26.40
N ASP A 188 1.51 -12.71 -26.98
CA ASP A 188 2.97 -12.90 -26.90
C ASP A 188 3.72 -11.58 -27.07
N ASN A 189 4.52 -11.23 -26.05
CA ASN A 189 5.37 -10.04 -26.00
C ASN A 189 4.66 -8.70 -26.30
N ARG A 190 3.33 -8.62 -26.19
CA ARG A 190 2.56 -7.40 -26.49
C ARG A 190 1.58 -7.00 -25.41
N VAL A 191 0.85 -7.96 -24.86
CA VAL A 191 -0.15 -7.72 -23.83
C VAL A 191 0.02 -8.75 -22.73
N ALA A 192 0.20 -8.26 -21.51
CA ALA A 192 0.23 -9.06 -20.31
C ALA A 192 -0.86 -8.62 -19.34
N VAL A 193 -1.41 -9.59 -18.61
CA VAL A 193 -2.49 -9.37 -17.64
C VAL A 193 -2.12 -10.04 -16.32
N ARG A 194 -2.44 -9.36 -15.22
CA ARG A 194 -2.37 -9.89 -13.86
C ARG A 194 -3.77 -9.80 -13.25
N PHE A 195 -4.19 -10.89 -12.64
CA PHE A 195 -5.38 -10.98 -11.81
C PHE A 195 -4.96 -11.37 -10.40
N SER A 196 -5.38 -10.60 -9.40
CA SER A 196 -5.19 -10.93 -7.99
C SER A 196 -6.51 -10.85 -7.23
N ALA A 197 -6.66 -11.72 -6.25
CA ALA A 197 -7.80 -11.76 -5.35
C ALA A 197 -7.37 -12.21 -3.97
N GLY A 198 -8.03 -11.68 -2.95
CA GLY A 198 -7.76 -12.09 -1.58
C GLY A 198 -8.88 -11.76 -0.62
N ARG A 199 -8.82 -12.44 0.52
CA ARG A 199 -9.72 -12.26 1.66
C ARG A 199 -8.89 -12.31 2.93
N ASN A 200 -9.03 -11.31 3.78
CA ASN A 200 -8.42 -11.26 5.10
C ASN A 200 -9.49 -11.07 6.16
N GLU A 201 -9.37 -11.84 7.24
CA GLU A 201 -10.26 -11.83 8.39
C GLU A 201 -9.44 -11.74 9.67
N SER A 202 -9.94 -10.95 10.62
CA SER A 202 -9.42 -10.93 11.98
C SER A 202 -10.58 -10.78 12.96
N GLY A 203 -10.45 -11.46 14.09
CA GLY A 203 -11.29 -11.23 15.26
C GLY A 203 -11.07 -9.82 15.80
N GLY A 204 -12.14 -9.21 16.31
CA GLY A 204 -12.10 -7.90 16.92
C GLY A 204 -11.29 -7.92 18.22
N SER A 205 -10.59 -6.82 18.51
CA SER A 205 -9.80 -6.67 19.74
C SER A 205 -10.63 -6.37 20.99
N PHE A 206 -11.97 -6.27 20.85
CA PHE A 206 -12.90 -6.00 21.93
C PHE A 206 -13.93 -7.12 22.00
N GLU A 207 -14.03 -7.76 23.15
CA GLU A 207 -15.14 -8.66 23.47
C GLU A 207 -16.33 -7.81 23.93
N ASN A 208 -17.50 -8.00 23.31
CA ASN A 208 -18.71 -7.35 23.76
C ASN A 208 -19.17 -7.98 25.09
N GLY A 209 -18.89 -7.31 26.20
CA GLY A 209 -19.30 -7.73 27.54
C GLY A 209 -20.75 -7.44 27.91
N ILE A 210 -21.56 -6.93 26.97
CA ILE A 210 -23.01 -6.74 27.15
C ILE A 210 -23.71 -7.83 26.34
N ASP A 211 -24.08 -8.89 27.05
CA ASP A 211 -25.18 -9.75 26.69
C ASP A 211 -26.44 -8.87 26.59
N GLY A 212 -26.99 -8.77 25.38
CA GLY A 212 -28.22 -8.03 25.17
C GLY A 212 -29.38 -8.73 25.86
N GLU A 213 -29.70 -8.27 27.07
CA GLU A 213 -31.05 -8.19 27.65
C GLU A 213 -31.31 -6.77 28.16
#